data_AF-A0A5Q2QH21-F1
#
_entry.id   AF-A0A5Q2QH21-F1
#
_cell.length_a   1.000
_cell.length_b   1.000
_cell.length_c   1.000
_cell.angle_alpha   90.00
_cell.angle_beta   90.00
_cell.angle_gamma   90.00
#
_symmetry.space_group_name_H-M   'P 1'
#
loop_
_entity.id
_entity.type
_entity.pdbx_description
1 polymer ?
#
loop_
_entity_poly.entity_id
_entity_poly.type
_entity_poly.pdbx_seq_one_letter_code
_entity_poly.pdbx_strand_id
1 'polypeptide(L)'
;MAAVLTRLFLGVQGLIALAVGLLCAFLSDWSILGVSAEGAGRIELKVAIGGTWVFLGVHFLSGAMGSNLRAYLIQLASLYGLLAATRLLAMQSDSASMNTLLLLGYELVSAAIALVLFARSNPDRRRIFGG
;
A
#
# COMPACT_ATOMS: atom_id res chain seq x y z
N MET A 1 22.36 6.49 3.12
CA MET A 1 21.81 5.11 3.16
C MET A 1 20.29 5.08 3.38
N ALA A 2 19.75 5.71 4.43
CA ALA A 2 18.30 5.69 4.70
C ALA A 2 17.42 6.20 3.54
N ALA A 3 17.80 7.31 2.89
CA ALA A 3 17.05 7.84 1.75
C ALA A 3 16.99 6.88 0.54
N VAL A 4 18.08 6.15 0.26
CA VAL A 4 18.11 5.16 -0.83
C VAL A 4 17.16 4.01 -0.52
N LEU A 5 17.19 3.50 0.72
CA LEU A 5 16.28 2.44 1.17
C LEU A 5 14.81 2.90 1.11
N THR A 6 14.52 4.15 1.50
CA THR A 6 13.18 4.73 1.39
C THR A 6 12.70 4.78 -0.06
N ARG A 7 13.55 5.24 -0.99
CA ARG A 7 13.20 5.30 -2.42
C ARG A 7 12.97 3.91 -3.00
N LEU A 8 13.85 2.96 -2.70
CA LEU A 8 13.68 1.57 -3.14
C LEU A 8 12.38 0.96 -2.58
N PHE A 9 12.11 1.18 -1.30
CA PHE A 9 10.89 0.69 -0.67
C PHE A 9 9.63 1.30 -1.31
N LEU A 10 9.56 2.63 -1.45
CA LEU A 10 8.46 3.30 -2.14
C LEU A 10 8.31 2.83 -3.59
N GLY A 11 9.43 2.61 -4.29
CA GLY A 11 9.44 2.10 -5.66
C GLY A 11 8.87 0.69 -5.75
N VAL A 12 9.31 -0.23 -4.89
CA VAL A 12 8.79 -1.61 -4.81
C VAL A 12 7.30 -1.59 -4.50
N GLN A 13 6.87 -0.79 -3.53
CA GLN A 13 5.46 -0.65 -3.15
C GLN A 13 4.61 -0.10 -4.30
N GLY A 14 5.14 0.88 -5.04
CA GLY A 14 4.51 1.41 -6.23
C GLY A 14 4.38 0.36 -7.35
N LEU A 15 5.43 -0.44 -7.59
CA LEU A 15 5.39 -1.53 -8.58
C LEU A 15 4.39 -2.64 -8.20
N ILE A 16 4.33 -3.02 -6.92
CA ILE A 16 3.35 -4.00 -6.43
C ILE A 16 1.93 -3.45 -6.65
N ALA A 17 1.67 -2.20 -6.28
CA ALA A 17 0.37 -1.57 -6.47
C ALA A 17 -0.03 -1.49 -7.95
N LEU A 18 0.89 -1.14 -8.85
CA LEU A 18 0.65 -1.18 -10.30
C LEU A 18 0.32 -2.60 -10.78
N ALA A 19 1.10 -3.59 -10.35
CA ALA A 19 0.88 -4.99 -10.74
C ALA A 19 -0.49 -5.50 -10.27
N VAL A 20 -0.89 -5.19 -9.03
CA VAL A 20 -2.21 -5.51 -8.49
C VAL A 20 -3.31 -4.79 -9.28
N GLY A 21 -3.15 -3.50 -9.56
CA GLY A 21 -4.13 -2.72 -10.32
C GLY A 21 -4.33 -3.24 -11.74
N LEU A 22 -3.25 -3.56 -12.45
CA LEU A 22 -3.29 -4.19 -13.77
C LEU A 22 -3.92 -5.59 -13.69
N LEU A 23 -3.54 -6.40 -12.71
CA LEU A 23 -4.12 -7.73 -12.50
C LEU A 23 -5.64 -7.64 -12.29
N CYS A 24 -6.12 -6.71 -11.45
CA CYS A 24 -7.54 -6.45 -11.25
C CYS A 24 -8.26 -6.05 -12.56
N ALA A 25 -7.61 -5.24 -13.41
CA ALA A 25 -8.16 -4.84 -14.70
C ALA A 25 -8.25 -6.01 -15.70
N PHE A 26 -7.27 -6.92 -15.70
CA PHE A 26 -7.21 -8.06 -16.63
C PHE A 26 -7.93 -9.32 -16.13
N LEU A 27 -8.18 -9.46 -14.82
CA LEU A 27 -8.93 -10.59 -14.28
C LEU A 27 -10.38 -10.55 -14.78
N SER A 28 -10.72 -11.50 -15.63
CA SER A 28 -12.09 -11.71 -16.15
C SER A 28 -13.00 -12.27 -15.07
N ASP A 29 -12.51 -13.24 -14.30
CA ASP A 29 -13.20 -13.89 -13.19
C ASP A 29 -12.73 -13.38 -11.83
N TRP A 30 -13.64 -12.78 -11.08
CA TRP A 30 -13.42 -12.22 -9.74
C TRP A 30 -13.96 -13.11 -8.62
N SER A 31 -14.51 -14.28 -8.98
CA SER A 31 -14.88 -15.33 -8.01
C SER A 31 -13.68 -15.75 -7.16
N ILE A 32 -12.48 -15.73 -7.76
CA ILE A 32 -11.18 -16.00 -7.11
C ILE A 32 -10.89 -14.98 -5.99
N LEU A 33 -11.43 -13.76 -6.11
CA LEU A 33 -11.33 -12.70 -5.11
C LEU A 33 -12.55 -12.67 -4.16
N GLY A 34 -13.46 -13.65 -4.25
CA GLY A 34 -14.67 -13.74 -3.43
C GLY A 34 -15.75 -12.72 -3.78
N VAL A 35 -15.64 -12.03 -4.93
CA VAL A 35 -16.58 -10.98 -5.34
C VAL A 35 -17.67 -11.58 -6.24
N SER A 36 -18.90 -11.60 -5.75
CA SER A 36 -20.07 -12.16 -6.45
C SER A 36 -20.90 -11.13 -7.23
N ALA A 37 -20.42 -9.90 -7.42
CA ALA A 37 -21.16 -8.86 -8.16
C ALA A 37 -21.45 -9.31 -9.62
N GLU A 38 -22.70 -9.15 -10.07
CA GLU A 38 -23.15 -9.49 -11.42
C GLU A 38 -23.25 -8.26 -12.33
N GLY A 39 -23.02 -8.44 -13.63
CA GLY A 39 -23.27 -7.42 -14.66
C GLY A 39 -22.44 -6.13 -14.51
N ALA A 40 -23.11 -4.97 -14.63
CA ALA A 40 -22.49 -3.64 -14.63
C ALA A 40 -21.73 -3.32 -13.32
N GLY A 41 -22.24 -3.80 -12.16
CA GLY A 41 -21.58 -3.62 -10.87
C GLY A 41 -20.20 -4.26 -10.80
N ARG A 42 -19.95 -5.32 -11.58
CA ARG A 42 -18.62 -5.95 -11.68
C ARG A 42 -17.62 -5.07 -12.42
N ILE A 43 -18.06 -4.36 -13.46
CA ILE A 43 -17.18 -3.45 -14.23
C ILE A 43 -16.83 -2.24 -13.38
N GLU A 44 -17.80 -1.65 -12.69
CA GLU A 44 -17.56 -0.51 -11.79
C GLU A 44 -16.60 -0.89 -10.65
N LEU A 45 -16.75 -2.08 -10.06
CA LEU A 45 -15.84 -2.56 -9.03
C LEU A 45 -14.41 -2.79 -9.56
N LYS A 46 -14.29 -3.34 -10.78
CA LYS A 46 -13.00 -3.52 -11.46
C LYS A 46 -12.29 -2.20 -11.68
N VAL A 47 -12.99 -1.20 -12.18
CA VAL A 47 -12.43 0.13 -12.44
C VAL A 47 -12.11 0.84 -11.14
N ALA A 48 -12.97 0.76 -10.12
CA ALA A 48 -12.74 1.39 -8.83
C ALA A 48 -11.52 0.80 -8.12
N ILE A 49 -11.46 -0.52 -7.96
CA ILE A 49 -10.36 -1.19 -7.26
C ILE A 49 -9.08 -1.15 -8.09
N GLY A 50 -9.15 -1.58 -9.35
CA GLY A 50 -7.99 -1.60 -10.25
C GLY A 50 -7.42 -0.20 -10.46
N GLY A 51 -8.28 0.78 -10.74
CA GLY A 51 -7.90 2.19 -10.90
C GLY A 51 -7.28 2.78 -9.64
N THR A 52 -7.83 2.46 -8.46
CA THR A 52 -7.24 2.91 -7.17
C THR A 52 -5.82 2.36 -6.99
N TRP A 53 -5.61 1.06 -7.24
CA TRP A 53 -4.28 0.46 -7.12
C TRP A 53 -3.29 0.98 -8.17
N VAL A 54 -3.73 1.22 -9.40
CA VAL A 54 -2.89 1.88 -10.43
C VAL A 54 -2.52 3.29 -9.99
N PHE A 55 -3.48 4.09 -9.52
CA PHE A 55 -3.24 5.45 -9.03
C PHE A 55 -2.23 5.45 -7.87
N LEU A 56 -2.43 4.59 -6.87
CA LEU A 56 -1.51 4.43 -5.74
C LEU A 56 -0.12 4.01 -6.22
N GLY A 57 -0.04 3.13 -7.21
CA GLY A 57 1.22 2.70 -7.82
C GLY A 57 2.01 3.85 -8.43
N VAL A 58 1.35 4.67 -9.26
CA VAL A 58 1.95 5.88 -9.85
C VAL A 58 2.34 6.89 -8.76
N HIS A 59 1.47 7.09 -7.76
CA HIS A 59 1.71 8.03 -6.66
C HIS A 59 2.97 7.66 -5.85
N PHE A 60 3.14 6.39 -5.49
CA PHE A 60 4.32 5.95 -4.73
C PHE A 60 5.59 5.88 -5.58
N LEU A 61 5.49 5.59 -6.88
CA LEU A 61 6.62 5.70 -7.81
C LEU A 61 7.08 7.15 -7.96
N SER A 62 6.14 8.10 -8.06
CA SER A 62 6.44 9.53 -8.03
C SER A 62 7.12 9.91 -6.71
N GLY A 63 6.62 9.40 -5.59
CA GLY A 63 7.24 9.55 -4.28
C GLY A 63 8.66 9.01 -4.18
N ALA A 64 8.97 7.88 -4.82
CA ALA A 64 10.31 7.31 -4.88
C ALA A 64 11.30 8.19 -5.66
N MET A 65 10.83 8.97 -6.62
CA MET A 65 11.65 9.91 -7.39
C MET A 65 11.71 11.31 -6.74
N GLY A 66 10.68 11.68 -5.97
CA GLY A 66 10.54 12.99 -5.34
C GLY A 66 11.54 13.31 -4.23
N SER A 67 11.46 14.54 -3.73
CA SER A 67 12.29 15.07 -2.63
C SER A 67 11.65 14.84 -1.24
N ASN A 68 10.32 14.80 -1.15
CA ASN A 68 9.56 14.75 0.10
C ASN A 68 9.28 13.33 0.60
N LEU A 69 10.30 12.48 0.66
CA LEU A 69 10.20 11.05 1.00
C LEU A 69 9.44 10.76 2.30
N ARG A 70 9.57 11.65 3.29
CA ARG A 70 8.97 11.50 4.62
C ARG A 70 7.43 11.61 4.58
N ALA A 71 6.89 12.46 3.72
CA ALA A 71 5.44 12.59 3.53
C ALA A 71 4.86 11.31 2.88
N TYR A 72 5.56 10.74 1.90
CA TYR A 72 5.15 9.48 1.28
C TYR A 72 5.22 8.30 2.24
N LEU A 73 6.22 8.26 3.13
CA LEU A 73 6.33 7.21 4.15
C LEU A 73 5.16 7.23 5.14
N ILE A 74 4.74 8.41 5.61
CA ILE A 74 3.61 8.48 6.53
C ILE A 74 2.30 8.13 5.83
N GLN A 75 2.10 8.57 4.58
CA GLN A 75 0.94 8.18 3.77
C GLN A 75 0.87 6.65 3.59
N LEU A 76 2.00 6.01 3.29
CA LEU A 76 2.07 4.57 3.10
C LEU A 76 1.84 3.81 4.41
N ALA A 77 2.41 4.29 5.53
CA ALA A 77 2.15 3.72 6.86
C ALA A 77 0.67 3.83 7.24
N SER A 78 0.05 4.98 7.01
CA SER A 78 -1.38 5.20 7.25
C SER A 78 -2.25 4.32 6.36
N LEU A 79 -1.95 4.22 5.06
CA LEU A 79 -2.69 3.37 4.12
C LEU A 79 -2.68 1.91 4.58
N TYR A 80 -1.49 1.34 4.82
CA TYR A 80 -1.38 -0.06 5.23
C TYR A 80 -1.90 -0.31 6.64
N GLY A 81 -1.79 0.66 7.55
CA GLY A 81 -2.43 0.56 8.87
C GLY A 81 -3.96 0.51 8.78
N LEU A 82 -4.56 1.36 7.93
CA LEU A 82 -6.01 1.35 7.69
C LEU A 82 -6.46 0.07 6.99
N LEU A 83 -5.71 -0.42 6.01
CA LEU A 83 -5.98 -1.70 5.35
C LEU A 83 -5.91 -2.87 6.34
N ALA A 84 -4.88 -2.93 7.19
CA ALA A 84 -4.77 -3.96 8.21
C ALA A 84 -5.95 -3.90 9.21
N ALA A 85 -6.34 -2.70 9.65
CA ALA A 85 -7.47 -2.53 10.56
C ALA A 85 -8.80 -2.97 9.92
N THR A 86 -9.07 -2.55 8.68
CA THR A 86 -10.28 -2.96 7.95
C THR A 86 -10.30 -4.47 7.69
N ARG A 87 -9.15 -5.08 7.40
CA ARG A 87 -9.01 -6.52 7.23
C ARG A 87 -9.24 -7.29 8.53
N LEU A 88 -8.70 -6.82 9.66
CA LEU A 88 -8.98 -7.40 10.98
C LEU A 88 -10.46 -7.38 11.30
N LEU A 89 -11.17 -6.28 10.99
CA LEU A 89 -12.62 -6.19 11.14
C LEU A 89 -13.36 -7.16 10.22
N ALA A 90 -12.96 -7.27 8.95
CA ALA A 90 -13.57 -8.20 8.01
C ALA A 90 -13.37 -9.68 8.41
N MET A 91 -12.25 -10.01 9.06
CA MET A 91 -11.98 -11.35 9.60
C MET A 91 -12.82 -11.68 10.85
N GLN A 92 -13.47 -10.70 11.50
CA GLN A 92 -14.39 -10.98 12.60
C GLN A 92 -15.74 -11.49 12.08
N SER A 93 -16.14 -11.06 10.87
CA SER A 93 -17.42 -11.42 10.27
C SER A 93 -17.40 -12.73 9.49
N ASP A 94 -16.23 -13.22 9.10
CA ASP A 94 -16.09 -14.38 8.23
C ASP A 94 -14.86 -15.23 8.58
N SER A 95 -14.84 -16.50 8.17
CA SER A 95 -13.73 -17.40 8.49
C SER A 95 -12.41 -16.92 7.85
N ALA A 96 -11.36 -16.77 8.66
CA ALA A 96 -10.06 -16.28 8.20
C ALA A 96 -9.39 -17.30 7.27
N SER A 97 -9.35 -17.01 5.97
CA SER A 97 -8.57 -17.79 5.02
C SER A 97 -7.06 -17.54 5.18
N MET A 98 -6.23 -18.52 4.79
CA MET A 98 -4.76 -18.39 4.78
C MET A 98 -4.30 -17.16 3.97
N ASN A 99 -4.96 -16.88 2.85
CA ASN A 99 -4.65 -15.72 2.01
C ASN A 99 -4.91 -14.39 2.74
N THR A 100 -5.98 -14.33 3.53
CA THR A 100 -6.32 -13.15 4.33
C THR A 100 -5.25 -12.88 5.39
N LEU A 101 -4.73 -13.92 6.04
CA LEU A 101 -3.65 -13.81 7.02
C LEU A 101 -2.31 -13.37 6.40
N LEU A 102 -1.94 -13.91 5.24
CA LEU A 102 -0.74 -13.53 4.53
C LEU A 102 -0.76 -12.05 4.12
N LEU A 103 -1.90 -11.58 3.62
CA LEU A 103 -2.08 -10.17 3.26
C LEU A 103 -2.09 -9.25 4.48
N LEU A 104 -2.69 -9.66 5.60
CA LEU A 104 -2.61 -8.93 6.87
C LEU A 104 -1.15 -8.79 7.32
N GLY A 105 -0.38 -9.88 7.27
CA GLY A 105 1.05 -9.86 7.57
C GLY A 105 1.81 -8.89 6.68
N TYR A 106 1.54 -8.91 5.37
CA TYR A 106 2.11 -7.97 4.41
C TYR A 106 1.81 -6.50 4.75
N GLU A 107 0.55 -6.19 5.09
CA GLU A 107 0.12 -4.83 5.44
C GLU A 107 0.81 -4.34 6.73
N LEU A 108 0.82 -5.17 7.78
CA LEU A 108 1.46 -4.83 9.05
C LEU A 108 2.98 -4.67 8.91
N VAL A 109 3.64 -5.56 8.17
CA VAL A 109 5.08 -5.48 7.90
C VAL A 109 5.40 -4.24 7.07
N SER A 110 4.62 -3.95 6.03
CA SER A 110 4.82 -2.77 5.18
C SER A 110 4.63 -1.47 5.98
N ALA A 111 3.62 -1.41 6.86
CA ALA A 111 3.42 -0.28 7.76
C ALA A 111 4.58 -0.12 8.76
N ALA A 112 5.05 -1.21 9.37
CA ALA A 112 6.17 -1.19 10.30
C ALA A 112 7.48 -0.72 9.62
N ILE A 113 7.79 -1.23 8.43
CA ILE A 113 8.96 -0.80 7.64
C ILE A 113 8.85 0.70 7.33
N ALA A 114 7.67 1.17 6.91
CA ALA A 114 7.43 2.57 6.62
C ALA A 114 7.68 3.47 7.85
N LEU A 115 7.19 3.07 9.03
CA LEU A 115 7.40 3.79 10.29
C LEU A 115 8.88 3.80 10.72
N VAL A 116 9.59 2.68 10.57
CA VAL A 116 11.03 2.61 10.86
C VAL A 116 11.82 3.53 9.93
N LEU A 117 11.51 3.53 8.64
CA LEU A 117 12.13 4.43 7.67
C LEU A 117 11.77 5.89 7.95
N PHE A 118 10.54 6.17 8.38
CA PHE A 118 10.10 7.51 8.76
C PHE A 118 10.90 8.03 9.95
N ALA A 119 11.00 7.24 11.03
CA ALA A 119 11.79 7.58 12.21
C ALA A 119 13.27 7.80 11.89
N ARG A 120 13.83 7.00 10.97
CA ARG A 120 15.23 7.13 10.51
C ARG A 120 15.46 8.30 9.55
N SER A 121 14.42 8.81 8.92
CA SER A 121 14.50 9.97 8.01
C SER A 121 14.49 11.33 8.73
N ASN A 122 14.72 11.36 10.05
CA ASN A 122 14.62 12.55 10.88
C ASN A 122 15.63 13.67 10.50
N PRO A 123 15.17 14.93 10.31
CA PRO A 123 16.01 16.10 10.03
C PRO A 123 16.66 16.73 11.28
N ASP A 124 16.36 16.27 12.50
CA ASP A 124 16.64 17.02 13.75
C ASP A 124 18.04 16.87 14.36
N ARG A 125 18.95 16.10 13.76
CA ARG A 125 20.33 16.03 14.30
C ARG A 125 21.27 17.12 13.80
N ARG A 126 20.85 18.00 12.88
CA ARG A 126 21.76 19.01 12.28
C ARG A 126 21.41 20.47 12.51
N ARG A 127 20.25 20.83 13.10
CA ARG A 127 19.80 22.23 13.20
C ARG A 127 19.65 22.81 14.61
N ILE A 128 19.87 22.03 15.67
CA ILE A 128 19.62 22.51 17.05
C ILE A 128 20.92 22.92 17.80
N PHE A 129 22.12 22.63 17.24
CA PHE A 129 23.41 23.02 17.84
C PHE A 129 24.34 23.79 16.88
N GLY A 130 23.77 24.52 15.92
CA GLY A 130 24.54 25.30 14.95
C GLY A 130 23.75 26.52 14.50
N GLY A 131 23.66 27.51 15.39
CA GLY A 131 23.01 28.80 15.21
C GLY A 131 23.22 29.62 16.46
#